data_AF-A0A7C2B1I6-F1
#
_entry.id   AF-A0A7C2B1I6-F1
#
_cell.length_a   1.000
_cell.length_b   1.000
_cell.length_c   1.000
_cell.angle_alpha   90.00
_cell.angle_beta   90.00
_cell.angle_gamma   90.00
#
_symmetry.space_group_name_H-M   'P 1'
#
loop_
_entity.id
_entity.type
_entity.pdbx_description
1 polymer ?
#
loop_
_entity_poly.entity_id
_entity_poly.type
_entity_poly.pdbx_seq_one_letter_code
_entity_poly.pdbx_strand_id
1 'polypeptide(L)'
;MAAMEARITEDGAAERGLVTEWKGFRLSSFQIQAIEAIGQGDNVLVSAPTGAGKTLVAEYAIADAVARGRRCVYTAPIKALSNQKYRDFRDDPAIDVGLMTGDVTIRPEAQV
;
A
#
# COMPACT_ATOMS: atom_id res chain seq x y z
N MET A 1 -7.28 -6.89 -18.66
CA MET A 1 -6.33 -7.78 -17.97
C MET A 1 -4.95 -7.45 -18.53
N ALA A 2 -4.22 -6.55 -17.88
CA ALA A 2 -2.84 -6.22 -18.25
C ALA A 2 -2.01 -6.40 -16.97
N ALA A 3 -1.47 -7.62 -16.81
CA ALA A 3 -0.38 -7.86 -15.88
C ALA A 3 0.88 -7.32 -16.56
N MET A 4 1.48 -6.25 -16.03
CA MET A 4 2.82 -5.85 -16.44
C MET A 4 3.82 -6.63 -15.60
N GLU A 5 4.40 -7.66 -16.20
CA GLU A 5 5.49 -8.44 -15.64
C GLU A 5 6.71 -7.52 -15.45
N ALA A 6 7.19 -7.40 -14.22
CA ALA A 6 8.46 -6.77 -13.93
C ALA A 6 9.57 -7.60 -14.58
N ARG A 7 10.23 -7.06 -15.62
CA ARG A 7 11.45 -7.65 -16.18
C ARG A 7 12.63 -7.19 -15.33
N ILE A 8 13.32 -8.15 -14.72
CA ILE A 8 14.60 -7.94 -14.03
C ILE A 8 15.69 -7.95 -15.10
N THR A 9 16.31 -6.80 -15.38
CA THR A 9 17.55 -6.71 -16.15
C THR A 9 18.76 -6.72 -15.20
N GLU A 10 19.85 -7.33 -15.67
CA GLU A 10 21.04 -7.69 -14.87
C GLU A 10 21.94 -6.53 -14.43
N ASP A 11 21.57 -5.28 -14.75
CA ASP A 11 22.33 -4.07 -14.40
C ASP A 11 21.54 -3.19 -13.42
N GLY A 12 21.49 -3.57 -12.13
CA GLY A 12 21.32 -2.76 -10.89
C GLY A 12 20.45 -1.49 -10.76
N ALA A 13 19.91 -0.92 -11.83
CA ALA A 13 19.07 0.25 -11.89
C ALA A 13 17.79 -0.16 -12.65
N ALA A 14 16.77 -0.51 -11.88
CA ALA A 14 15.47 -0.83 -12.45
C ALA A 14 14.93 0.44 -13.15
N GLU A 15 14.81 0.40 -14.49
CA GLU A 15 13.94 1.32 -15.22
C GLU A 15 12.49 1.02 -14.82
N ARG A 16 12.10 1.49 -13.64
CA ARG A 16 10.74 1.42 -13.15
C ARG A 16 9.96 2.49 -13.91
N GLY A 17 9.25 2.08 -14.96
CA GLY A 17 8.32 2.97 -15.65
C GLY A 17 7.34 3.62 -14.65
N LEU A 18 6.97 4.87 -14.93
CA LEU A 18 6.09 5.66 -14.06
C LEU A 18 4.76 4.92 -13.85
N VAL A 19 4.38 4.68 -12.60
CA VAL A 19 3.09 4.07 -12.26
C VAL A 19 2.02 5.15 -12.40
N THR A 20 1.23 5.07 -13.47
CA THR A 20 0.17 6.07 -13.77
C THR A 20 -1.24 5.55 -13.51
N GLU A 21 -1.40 4.25 -13.29
CA GLU A 21 -2.67 3.60 -12.97
C GLU A 21 -2.49 2.58 -11.84
N TRP A 22 -3.46 2.52 -10.92
CA TRP A 22 -3.45 1.56 -9.81
C TRP A 22 -4.88 1.14 -9.46
N LYS A 23 -5.12 -0.17 -9.34
CA LYS A 23 -6.46 -0.76 -9.07
C LYS A 23 -7.58 -0.24 -10.00
N GLY A 24 -7.24 0.04 -11.26
CA GLY A 24 -8.18 0.58 -12.25
C GLY A 24 -8.48 2.08 -12.13
N PHE A 25 -7.77 2.80 -11.25
CA PHE A 25 -7.85 4.25 -11.14
C PHE A 25 -6.67 4.92 -11.81
N ARG A 26 -6.92 6.01 -12.54
CA ARG A 26 -5.88 6.91 -13.01
C ARG A 26 -5.38 7.75 -11.84
N LEU A 27 -4.07 7.73 -11.63
CA LEU A 27 -3.46 8.43 -10.50
C LEU A 27 -3.32 9.93 -10.80
N SER A 28 -3.56 10.73 -9.78
CA SER A 28 -3.24 12.17 -9.79
C SER A 28 -1.74 12.40 -9.58
N SER A 29 -1.27 13.60 -9.93
CA SER A 29 0.16 13.94 -9.87
C SER A 29 0.78 13.72 -8.49
N PHE A 30 0.10 14.07 -7.40
CA PHE A 30 0.63 13.86 -6.05
C PHE A 30 0.70 12.37 -5.67
N GLN A 31 -0.22 11.55 -6.18
CA GLN A 31 -0.21 10.10 -5.92
C GLN A 31 0.95 9.43 -6.66
N ILE A 32 1.18 9.82 -7.91
CA ILE A 32 2.31 9.35 -8.73
C ILE A 32 3.63 9.67 -8.03
N GLN A 33 3.83 10.94 -7.63
CA GLN A 33 5.04 11.36 -6.90
C GLN A 33 5.25 10.59 -5.60
N ALA A 34 4.18 10.39 -4.82
CA ALA A 34 4.26 9.64 -3.58
C ALA A 34 4.63 8.16 -3.81
N ILE A 35 4.03 7.53 -4.81
CA ILE A 35 4.27 6.12 -5.17
C ILE A 35 5.70 5.92 -5.69
N GLU A 36 6.21 6.85 -6.48
CA GLU A 36 7.59 6.84 -6.95
C GLU A 36 8.59 6.92 -5.80
N ALA A 37 8.39 7.88 -4.88
CA ALA A 37 9.24 8.03 -3.70
C ALA A 37 9.20 6.77 -2.82
N ILE A 38 8.02 6.18 -2.58
CA ILE A 38 7.89 4.89 -1.89
C ILE A 38 8.67 3.79 -2.63
N GLY A 39 8.54 3.73 -3.95
CA GLY A 39 9.25 2.77 -4.80
C GLY A 39 10.78 2.90 -4.72
N GLN A 40 11.29 4.10 -4.48
CA GLN A 40 12.71 4.39 -4.26
C GLN A 40 13.17 4.09 -2.81
N GLY A 41 12.22 3.85 -1.90
CA GLY A 41 12.50 3.57 -0.49
C GLY A 41 12.50 4.82 0.40
N ASP A 42 12.03 5.96 -0.11
CA ASP A 42 11.94 7.20 0.64
C ASP A 42 10.72 7.25 1.57
N ASN A 43 10.80 8.10 2.58
CA ASN A 43 9.67 8.40 3.47
C ASN A 43 8.80 9.51 2.88
N VAL A 44 7.47 9.32 2.91
CA VAL A 44 6.52 10.25 2.30
C VAL A 44 5.49 10.75 3.31
N LEU A 45 5.28 12.07 3.33
CA LEU A 45 4.15 12.71 4.01
C LEU A 45 3.17 13.26 2.97
N VAL A 46 1.97 12.67 2.88
CA VAL A 46 0.92 13.13 1.97
C VAL A 46 -0.08 14.01 2.72
N SER A 47 -0.14 15.29 2.36
CA SER A 47 -1.17 16.22 2.82
C SER A 47 -2.10 16.60 1.67
N ALA A 48 -3.34 16.12 1.74
CA ALA A 48 -4.38 16.42 0.75
C ALA A 48 -5.77 16.39 1.42
N PRO A 49 -6.79 17.09 0.87
CA PRO A 49 -8.14 17.08 1.41
C PRO A 49 -8.76 15.66 1.49
N THR A 50 -9.76 15.48 2.36
CA THR A 50 -10.58 14.25 2.38
C THR A 50 -11.27 14.08 1.04
N GLY A 51 -11.35 12.84 0.54
CA GLY A 51 -11.88 12.54 -0.79
C GLY A 51 -10.85 12.61 -1.93
N ALA A 52 -9.65 13.17 -1.71
CA ALA A 52 -8.61 13.25 -2.74
C ALA A 52 -7.93 11.90 -3.10
N GLY A 53 -8.33 10.79 -2.47
CA GLY A 53 -7.79 9.47 -2.78
C GLY A 53 -6.43 9.14 -2.13
N LYS A 54 -6.09 9.76 -0.99
CA LYS A 54 -4.88 9.44 -0.22
C LYS A 54 -4.73 7.93 0.08
N THR A 55 -5.86 7.24 0.25
CA THR A 55 -5.90 5.79 0.51
C THR A 55 -5.18 4.97 -0.57
N LEU A 56 -5.21 5.38 -1.84
CA LEU A 56 -4.51 4.66 -2.93
C LEU A 56 -2.99 4.64 -2.71
N VAL A 57 -2.41 5.72 -2.17
CA VAL A 57 -0.98 5.77 -1.84
C VAL A 57 -0.66 4.80 -0.70
N ALA A 58 -1.50 4.76 0.34
CA ALA A 58 -1.31 3.84 1.46
C ALA A 58 -1.44 2.38 1.04
N GLU A 59 -2.41 2.06 0.17
CA GLU A 59 -2.58 0.71 -0.38
C GLU A 59 -1.41 0.29 -1.27
N TYR A 60 -0.86 1.21 -2.06
CA TYR A 60 0.37 0.94 -2.81
C TYR A 60 1.56 0.69 -1.86
N ALA A 61 1.70 1.49 -0.80
CA ALA A 61 2.76 1.31 0.19
C ALA A 61 2.70 -0.06 0.88
N ILE A 62 1.50 -0.53 1.22
CA ILE A 62 1.28 -1.87 1.75
C ILE A 62 1.71 -2.93 0.72
N ALA A 63 1.27 -2.80 -0.54
CA ALA A 63 1.62 -3.76 -1.59
C ALA A 63 3.13 -3.80 -1.88
N ASP A 64 3.81 -2.66 -1.95
CA ASP A 64 5.26 -2.58 -2.14
C ASP A 64 6.01 -3.18 -0.93
N ALA A 65 5.58 -2.90 0.31
CA ALA A 65 6.16 -3.51 1.49
C ALA A 65 6.01 -5.03 1.49
N VAL A 66 4.80 -5.52 1.16
CA VAL A 66 4.50 -6.96 1.08
C VAL A 66 5.35 -7.64 0.01
N ALA A 67 5.43 -7.05 -1.19
CA ALA A 67 6.23 -7.56 -2.30
C ALA A 67 7.73 -7.61 -1.99
N ARG A 68 8.22 -6.73 -1.10
CA ARG A 68 9.60 -6.73 -0.59
C ARG A 68 9.83 -7.67 0.60
N GLY A 69 8.82 -8.47 0.99
CA GLY A 69 8.90 -9.35 2.15
C GLY A 69 9.02 -8.60 3.48
N ARG A 70 8.59 -7.32 3.52
CA ARG A 70 8.60 -6.49 4.74
C ARG A 70 7.24 -6.54 5.42
N ARG A 71 7.24 -6.27 6.73
CA ARG A 71 6.02 -6.06 7.50
C ARG A 71 5.52 -4.62 7.31
N CYS A 72 4.21 -4.43 7.21
CA CYS A 72 3.59 -3.11 7.23
C CYS A 72 2.73 -2.96 8.50
N VAL A 73 2.55 -1.74 8.98
CA VAL A 73 1.61 -1.44 10.06
C VAL A 73 0.69 -0.33 9.57
N TYR A 74 -0.59 -0.63 9.44
CA TYR A 74 -1.60 0.36 9.10
C TYR A 74 -2.27 0.90 10.36
N THR A 75 -2.11 2.20 10.63
CA THR A 75 -2.73 2.85 11.79
C THR A 75 -3.91 3.72 11.37
N ALA A 76 -5.02 3.63 12.10
CA ALA A 76 -6.16 4.53 11.96
C ALA A 76 -6.45 5.23 13.30
N PRO A 77 -7.02 6.45 13.28
CA PRO A 77 -7.19 7.26 14.49
C PRO A 77 -8.26 6.72 15.45
N ILE A 78 -9.18 5.87 14.98
CA ILE A 78 -10.22 5.26 15.81
C ILE A 78 -10.44 3.79 15.45
N LYS A 79 -10.86 3.01 16.45
CA LYS A 79 -11.10 1.56 16.32
C LYS A 79 -12.07 1.20 15.19
N ALA A 80 -13.14 1.97 15.01
CA ALA A 80 -14.13 1.68 13.97
C ALA A 80 -13.51 1.70 12.56
N LEU A 81 -12.57 2.63 12.30
CA LEU A 81 -11.84 2.72 11.04
C LEU A 81 -10.82 1.59 10.89
N SER A 82 -10.12 1.21 11.96
CA SER A 82 -9.26 0.03 11.96
C SER A 82 -10.05 -1.24 11.61
N ASN A 83 -11.22 -1.43 12.22
CA ASN A 83 -12.09 -2.57 11.95
C ASN A 83 -12.64 -2.57 10.51
N GLN A 84 -12.96 -1.40 9.96
CA GLN A 84 -13.38 -1.28 8.56
C GLN A 84 -12.23 -1.66 7.63
N LYS A 85 -11.03 -1.11 7.86
CA LYS A 85 -9.86 -1.40 7.02
C LYS A 85 -9.39 -2.85 7.13
N TYR A 86 -9.47 -3.44 8.32
CA TYR A 86 -9.23 -4.87 8.49
C TYR A 86 -10.15 -5.71 7.60
N ARG A 87 -11.45 -5.39 7.50
CA ARG A 87 -12.37 -6.10 6.60
C ARG A 87 -12.00 -5.88 5.13
N ASP A 88 -11.74 -4.61 4.75
CA ASP A 88 -11.35 -4.27 3.38
C ASP A 88 -10.11 -5.06 2.93
N PHE A 89 -9.09 -5.18 3.79
CA PHE A 89 -7.85 -5.90 3.48
C PHE A 89 -8.00 -7.42 3.58
N ARG A 90 -8.81 -7.92 4.51
CA ARG A 90 -9.05 -9.36 4.67
C ARG A 90 -9.76 -9.95 3.45
N ASP A 91 -10.56 -9.13 2.76
CA ASP A 91 -11.27 -9.54 1.56
C ASP A 91 -10.34 -9.52 0.31
N ASP A 92 -9.11 -9.03 0.43
CA ASP A 92 -8.05 -9.13 -0.59
C ASP A 92 -7.18 -10.38 -0.33
N PRO A 93 -7.25 -11.41 -1.19
CA PRO A 93 -6.52 -12.67 -0.99
C PRO A 93 -4.99 -12.52 -1.08
N ALA A 94 -4.48 -11.39 -1.57
CA ALA A 94 -3.05 -11.11 -1.65
C ALA A 94 -2.48 -10.51 -0.35
N ILE A 95 -3.33 -10.20 0.64
CA ILE A 95 -2.91 -9.53 1.88
C ILE A 95 -3.11 -10.46 3.08
N ASP A 96 -2.00 -10.84 3.71
CA ASP A 96 -2.03 -11.45 5.04
C ASP A 96 -2.14 -10.36 6.11
N VAL A 97 -3.37 -10.12 6.59
CA VAL A 97 -3.72 -9.01 7.49
C VAL A 97 -4.04 -9.48 8.91
N GLY A 98 -3.55 -8.75 9.90
CA GLY A 98 -3.90 -8.88 11.32
C GLY A 98 -4.69 -7.69 11.82
N LEU A 99 -5.18 -7.79 13.06
CA LEU A 99 -5.79 -6.67 13.76
C LEU A 99 -5.33 -6.69 15.22
N MET A 100 -4.75 -5.59 15.66
CA MET A 100 -4.35 -5.42 17.06
C MET A 100 -5.05 -4.18 17.63
N THR A 101 -5.99 -4.39 18.54
CA THR A 101 -6.66 -3.37 19.33
C THR A 101 -6.47 -3.66 20.81
N GLY A 102 -6.82 -2.72 21.69
CA GLY A 102 -6.69 -2.92 23.14
C GLY A 102 -7.55 -4.06 23.71
N ASP A 103 -8.57 -4.50 22.97
CA ASP A 103 -9.52 -5.53 23.40
C ASP A 103 -9.44 -6.83 22.60
N VAL A 104 -8.96 -6.79 21.37
CA VAL A 104 -8.90 -7.97 20.48
C VAL A 104 -7.57 -7.97 19.74
N THR A 105 -6.96 -9.16 19.64
CA THR A 105 -5.81 -9.42 18.78
C THR A 105 -6.14 -10.58 17.84
N ILE A 106 -6.00 -10.35 16.54
CA ILE A 106 -6.27 -11.32 15.48
C ILE A 106 -5.01 -11.41 14.62
N ARG A 107 -4.47 -12.63 14.43
CA ARG A 107 -3.27 -12.90 13.62
C ARG A 107 -2.14 -11.88 13.86
N PRO A 108 -1.57 -11.78 15.07
CA PRO A 108 -0.48 -10.85 15.37
C PRO A 108 0.80 -11.11 14.56
N GLU A 109 0.94 -12.30 13.99
CA GLU A 109 2.01 -12.72 13.08
C GLU A 109 1.81 -12.25 11.64
N ALA A 110 0.62 -11.74 11.30
CA ALA A 110 0.31 -11.32 9.94
C ALA A 110 1.25 -10.22 9.44
N GLN A 111 1.47 -10.23 8.12
CA GLN A 111 2.40 -9.31 7.48
C GLN A 111 1.94 -7.84 7.50
N VAL A 112 0.63 -7.59 7.58
CA VAL A 112 0.02 -6.24 7.56
C VAL A 112 -0.87 -5.99 8.77
#